data_AF-A0A8C9WJM3-F1
#
_entry.id   AF-A0A8C9WJM3-F1
#
_cell.length_a   1.000
_cell.length_b   1.000
_cell.length_c   1.000
_cell.angle_alpha   90.00
_cell.angle_beta   90.00
_cell.angle_gamma   90.00
#
_symmetry.space_group_name_H-M   'P 1'
#
loop_
_entity.id
_entity.type
_entity.pdbx_description
1 polymer ?
#
loop_
_entity_poly.entity_id
_entity_poly.type
_entity_poly.pdbx_seq_one_letter_code
_entity_poly.pdbx_strand_id
1 'polypeptide(L)'
;GYLCETELCGHLLYSVREGFSSVVALGASIICNKIPGLAPRQRIICQSRPDAIIVIGEGVQMGLDECQFQFKSGRWNCSALGERTAFGKELKVGSKEAAFTYAIIAAGVAHAITAACTQGNLSDCDCDREKQGFYDLEEGWKWGGCSADIRFGLDFSKVFVDAREIKKNPRALMNLHNNEAGRKILEKNMQQECKCHGVSGSCTTKTCWTTLPKFRELGHILREKYSRAVHVEPVVINRKRRPFLKIKKPDSYRKPLDTDLVYIEKSPNYCEADPVTGSVGTRGRVCNKTAHHPSSCDLMCCGRGYNTHQYSRVWQCNCKFLWCCYVKCNTCTERTEVYTCK
;
A
#
# COMPACT_ATOMS: atom_id res chain seq x y z
N GLY A 1 64.28 -9.12 -3.51
CA GLY A 1 63.32 -8.07 -3.10
C GLY A 1 61.93 -8.64 -3.19
N TYR A 2 61.32 -8.85 -2.02
CA TYR A 2 59.90 -8.87 -1.66
C TYR A 2 58.87 -9.78 -2.35
N LEU A 3 58.38 -10.69 -1.50
CA LEU A 3 57.10 -11.43 -1.41
C LEU A 3 55.79 -10.69 -1.79
N CYS A 4 54.81 -11.46 -2.29
CA CYS A 4 53.38 -11.51 -1.88
C CYS A 4 52.75 -12.75 -2.54
N GLU A 5 52.59 -13.89 -1.88
CA GLU A 5 51.53 -14.33 -0.93
C GLU A 5 50.13 -14.61 -1.54
N THR A 6 49.65 -15.79 -1.13
CA THR A 6 48.40 -16.51 -1.30
C THR A 6 47.17 -15.80 -0.73
N GLU A 7 46.01 -15.86 -1.41
CA GLU A 7 44.72 -16.37 -0.88
C GLU A 7 43.53 -16.13 -1.84
N LEU A 8 42.47 -16.93 -1.62
CA LEU A 8 41.09 -16.84 -2.15
C LEU A 8 40.75 -17.62 -3.42
N CYS A 9 40.98 -18.94 -3.30
CA CYS A 9 39.98 -19.92 -3.70
C CYS A 9 38.76 -19.79 -2.77
N GLY A 10 37.55 -19.56 -3.30
CA GLY A 10 36.31 -19.57 -2.51
C GLY A 10 35.15 -18.81 -3.12
N HIS A 11 34.14 -19.55 -3.58
CA HIS A 11 32.82 -19.10 -4.05
C HIS A 11 32.63 -18.84 -5.55
N LEU A 12 32.96 -19.88 -6.33
CA LEU A 12 32.40 -20.18 -7.64
C LEU A 12 31.16 -21.10 -7.53
N LEU A 13 30.32 -20.89 -6.51
CA LEU A 13 29.11 -21.68 -6.27
C LEU A 13 28.01 -20.77 -5.72
N TYR A 14 27.25 -20.15 -6.61
CA TYR A 14 25.79 -20.27 -6.64
C TYR A 14 25.33 -19.88 -8.06
N SER A 15 25.22 -20.91 -8.87
CA SER A 15 24.53 -20.94 -10.15
C SER A 15 23.15 -20.31 -10.01
N VAL A 16 22.96 -19.08 -10.52
CA VAL A 16 21.63 -18.59 -10.88
C VAL A 16 21.22 -19.35 -12.14
N ARG A 17 20.56 -20.49 -11.91
CA ARG A 17 20.06 -21.38 -12.95
C ARG A 17 18.61 -21.02 -13.26
N GLU A 18 18.40 -19.87 -13.91
CA GLU A 18 17.20 -19.65 -14.73
C GLU A 18 17.60 -18.88 -15.98
N GLY A 19 17.72 -19.62 -17.08
CA GLY A 19 18.08 -19.09 -18.38
C GLY A 19 16.92 -18.32 -18.99
N PHE A 20 16.89 -17.00 -18.79
CA PHE A 20 16.08 -16.13 -19.64
C PHE A 20 16.66 -16.13 -21.06
N SER A 21 15.82 -16.40 -22.06
CA SER A 21 16.18 -16.25 -23.47
C SER A 21 16.72 -14.84 -23.73
N SER A 22 17.83 -14.72 -24.46
CA SER A 22 18.50 -13.43 -24.73
C SER A 22 17.57 -12.38 -25.35
N VAL A 23 16.58 -12.82 -26.13
CA VAL A 23 15.53 -11.97 -26.73
C VAL A 23 14.55 -11.43 -25.67
N VAL A 24 14.18 -12.25 -24.69
CA VAL A 24 13.31 -11.85 -23.56
C VAL A 24 14.05 -10.89 -22.63
N ALA A 25 15.34 -11.14 -22.38
CA ALA A 25 16.19 -10.25 -21.59
C ALA A 25 16.38 -8.87 -22.25
N LEU A 26 16.56 -8.83 -23.58
CA LEU A 26 16.61 -7.58 -24.36
C LEU A 26 15.28 -6.82 -24.32
N GLY A 27 14.15 -7.53 -24.46
CA GLY A 27 12.81 -6.94 -24.36
C GLY A 27 12.51 -6.36 -22.98
N ALA A 28 12.83 -7.09 -21.91
CA ALA A 28 12.69 -6.66 -20.53
C ALA A 28 13.51 -5.40 -20.22
N SER A 29 14.77 -5.36 -20.67
CA SER A 29 15.64 -4.19 -20.49
C SER A 29 15.09 -2.92 -21.15
N ILE A 30 14.51 -3.04 -22.35
CA ILE A 30 13.90 -1.90 -23.06
C ILE A 30 12.66 -1.39 -22.32
N ILE A 31 11.79 -2.30 -21.85
CA ILE A 31 10.55 -1.94 -21.15
C ILE A 31 10.88 -1.27 -19.81
N CYS A 32 11.67 -1.93 -18.96
CA CYS A 32 12.01 -1.44 -17.62
C CYS A 32 12.74 -0.09 -17.64
N ASN A 33 13.53 0.19 -18.68
CA ASN A 33 14.22 1.46 -18.81
C ASN A 33 13.29 2.63 -19.22
N LYS A 34 12.19 2.33 -19.90
CA LYS A 34 11.19 3.31 -20.32
C LYS A 34 10.15 3.61 -19.24
N ILE A 35 10.06 2.81 -18.17
CA ILE A 35 9.13 3.07 -17.07
C ILE A 35 9.59 4.32 -16.30
N PRO A 36 8.82 5.42 -16.34
CA PRO A 36 9.13 6.62 -15.59
C PRO A 36 8.98 6.37 -14.08
N GLY A 37 9.85 7.02 -13.29
CA GLY A 37 9.80 6.95 -11.83
C GLY A 37 10.54 5.77 -11.17
N LEU A 38 10.94 4.73 -11.92
CA LEU A 38 11.75 3.64 -11.35
C LEU A 38 13.17 4.10 -10.99
N ALA A 39 13.55 3.87 -9.72
CA ALA A 39 14.91 4.08 -9.25
C ALA A 39 15.90 3.07 -9.90
N PRO A 40 17.21 3.38 -9.98
CA PRO A 40 18.19 2.50 -10.63
C PRO A 40 18.19 1.05 -10.12
N ARG A 41 18.07 0.83 -8.80
CA ARG A 41 17.98 -0.52 -8.22
C ARG A 41 16.67 -1.23 -8.55
N GLN A 42 15.56 -0.49 -8.65
CA GLN A 42 14.27 -1.05 -9.06
C GLN A 42 14.28 -1.48 -10.53
N ARG A 43 15.03 -0.77 -11.39
CA ARG A 43 15.22 -1.15 -12.79
C ARG A 43 15.95 -2.49 -12.93
N ILE A 44 16.97 -2.74 -12.10
CA ILE A 44 17.67 -4.03 -12.08
C ILE A 44 16.70 -5.15 -11.68
N ILE A 45 15.87 -4.94 -10.65
CA ILE A 45 14.88 -5.92 -10.21
C ILE A 45 13.83 -6.17 -11.32
N CYS A 46 13.35 -5.11 -11.97
CA CYS A 46 12.44 -5.22 -13.12
C CYS A 46 13.06 -6.02 -14.27
N GLN A 47 14.35 -5.82 -14.56
CA GLN A 47 15.05 -6.57 -15.60
C GLN A 47 15.19 -8.05 -15.26
N SER A 48 15.40 -8.40 -13.99
CA SER A 48 15.42 -9.80 -13.54
C SER A 48 14.04 -10.45 -13.46
N ARG A 49 13.01 -9.66 -13.18
CA ARG A 49 11.63 -10.11 -12.95
C ARG A 49 10.63 -9.21 -13.69
N PRO A 50 10.63 -9.24 -15.04
CA PRO A 50 9.76 -8.39 -15.84
C PRO A 50 8.29 -8.83 -15.78
N ASP A 51 8.02 -10.09 -15.47
CA ASP A 51 6.69 -10.66 -15.19
C ASP A 51 6.01 -9.95 -14.01
N ALA A 52 6.78 -9.63 -12.97
CA ALA A 52 6.26 -9.03 -11.74
C ALA A 52 5.92 -7.53 -11.89
N ILE A 53 6.49 -6.80 -12.86
CA ILE A 53 6.39 -5.33 -12.89
C ILE A 53 4.95 -4.81 -13.05
N ILE A 54 4.12 -5.55 -13.78
CA ILE A 54 2.70 -5.21 -13.97
C ILE A 54 1.96 -5.34 -12.64
N VAL A 55 2.13 -6.49 -11.96
CA VAL A 55 1.54 -6.77 -10.64
C VAL A 55 1.99 -5.76 -9.59
N ILE A 56 3.27 -5.36 -9.62
CA ILE A 56 3.79 -4.30 -8.75
C ILE A 56 3.04 -2.99 -9.02
N GLY A 57 2.87 -2.61 -10.29
CA GLY A 57 2.14 -1.40 -10.67
C GLY A 57 0.70 -1.41 -10.18
N GLU A 58 0.01 -2.54 -10.31
CA GLU A 58 -1.33 -2.76 -9.78
C GLU A 58 -1.37 -2.63 -8.25
N GLY A 59 -0.41 -3.21 -7.54
CA GLY A 59 -0.29 -3.11 -6.08
C GLY A 59 -0.03 -1.68 -5.59
N VAL A 60 0.80 -0.92 -6.31
CA VAL A 60 0.99 0.51 -6.00
C VAL A 60 -0.30 1.29 -6.24
N GLN A 61 -0.99 1.06 -7.37
CA GLN A 61 -2.24 1.75 -7.67
C GLN A 61 -3.33 1.42 -6.65
N MET A 62 -3.45 0.15 -6.26
CA MET A 62 -4.33 -0.29 -5.18
C MET A 62 -4.07 0.49 -3.88
N GLY A 63 -2.80 0.67 -3.52
CA GLY A 63 -2.39 1.48 -2.37
C GLY A 63 -2.77 2.96 -2.49
N LEU A 64 -2.59 3.55 -3.67
CA LEU A 64 -2.94 4.95 -3.95
C LEU A 64 -4.45 5.19 -3.95
N ASP A 65 -5.23 4.29 -4.54
CA ASP A 65 -6.69 4.36 -4.58
C ASP A 65 -7.26 4.26 -3.17
N GLU A 66 -6.73 3.36 -2.35
CA GLU A 66 -7.14 3.23 -0.96
C GLU A 66 -6.71 4.45 -0.13
N CYS A 67 -5.53 5.03 -0.40
CA CYS A 67 -5.12 6.29 0.20
C CYS A 67 -6.08 7.43 -0.12
N GLN A 68 -6.46 7.60 -1.38
CA GLN A 68 -7.46 8.58 -1.78
C GLN A 68 -8.81 8.32 -1.13
N PHE A 69 -9.23 7.05 -1.03
CA PHE A 69 -10.47 6.66 -0.36
C PHE A 69 -10.46 7.06 1.13
N GLN A 70 -9.40 6.73 1.86
CA GLN A 70 -9.28 7.04 3.29
C GLN A 70 -9.19 8.56 3.55
N PHE A 71 -8.62 9.32 2.62
CA PHE A 71 -8.38 10.76 2.77
C PHE A 71 -9.32 11.68 1.96
N LYS A 72 -10.32 11.14 1.26
CA LYS A 72 -11.28 11.89 0.42
C LYS A 72 -11.91 13.12 1.10
N SER A 73 -12.14 13.01 2.41
CA SER A 73 -12.79 14.03 3.24
C SER A 73 -11.83 14.90 4.05
N GLY A 74 -10.50 14.73 3.89
CA GLY A 74 -9.49 15.55 4.55
C GLY A 74 -8.93 16.63 3.62
N ARG A 75 -8.30 17.68 4.16
CA ARG A 75 -7.64 18.76 3.38
C ARG A 75 -6.55 18.23 2.46
N TRP A 76 -5.76 17.28 2.95
CA TRP A 76 -4.93 16.41 2.11
C TRP A 76 -5.74 15.17 1.74
N ASN A 77 -5.89 14.91 0.44
CA ASN A 77 -6.71 13.84 -0.13
C ASN A 77 -5.90 12.82 -0.96
N CYS A 78 -4.58 12.79 -0.79
CA CYS A 78 -3.68 11.88 -1.51
C CYS A 78 -3.61 12.08 -3.05
N SER A 79 -4.24 13.12 -3.61
CA SER A 79 -4.29 13.35 -5.07
C SER A 79 -2.94 13.74 -5.67
N ALA A 80 -2.10 14.43 -4.90
CA ALA A 80 -0.80 14.91 -5.35
C ALA A 80 0.14 13.78 -5.83
N LEU A 81 -0.16 12.51 -5.50
CA LEU A 81 0.66 11.35 -5.81
C LEU A 81 0.27 10.63 -7.11
N GLY A 82 -0.93 10.86 -7.66
CA GLY A 82 -1.47 10.09 -8.80
C GLY A 82 -1.16 10.64 -10.20
N GLU A 83 -0.74 11.90 -10.34
CA GLU A 83 -0.73 12.58 -11.65
C GLU A 83 0.48 12.27 -12.56
N ARG A 84 1.57 11.69 -12.05
CA ARG A 84 2.82 11.59 -12.82
C ARG A 84 3.61 10.29 -12.64
N THR A 85 2.91 9.16 -12.48
CA THR A 85 3.38 7.75 -12.48
C THR A 85 3.39 7.10 -11.09
N ALA A 86 3.01 5.81 -11.05
CA ALA A 86 2.93 5.00 -9.82
C ALA A 86 4.22 5.03 -9.00
N PHE A 87 5.39 5.19 -9.63
CA PHE A 87 6.70 5.07 -8.97
C PHE A 87 7.38 6.41 -8.66
N GLY A 88 6.89 7.53 -9.20
CA GLY A 88 7.70 8.74 -9.41
C GLY A 88 7.61 9.88 -8.40
N LYS A 89 6.56 9.97 -7.56
CA LYS A 89 6.38 11.14 -6.67
C LYS A 89 6.46 10.77 -5.19
N GLU A 90 7.53 11.23 -4.54
CA GLU A 90 7.69 11.19 -3.08
C GLU A 90 7.16 12.48 -2.46
N LEU A 91 6.44 12.37 -1.34
CA LEU A 91 6.14 13.52 -0.48
C LEU A 91 7.43 14.02 0.15
N LYS A 92 7.83 15.26 -0.16
CA LYS A 92 9.09 15.85 0.31
C LYS A 92 9.18 15.93 1.84
N VAL A 93 8.06 16.18 2.50
CA VAL A 93 8.00 16.35 3.96
C VAL A 93 7.89 15.01 4.68
N GLY A 94 8.65 14.87 5.76
CA GLY A 94 8.62 13.82 6.79
C GLY A 94 7.32 13.70 7.60
N SER A 95 6.14 13.93 7.00
CA SER A 95 4.87 14.10 7.70
C SER A 95 4.13 12.78 7.98
N LYS A 96 3.02 12.87 8.73
CA LYS A 96 2.12 11.74 8.97
C LYS A 96 1.52 11.18 7.68
N GLU A 97 1.22 12.05 6.71
CA GLU A 97 0.64 11.67 5.43
C GLU A 97 1.65 10.88 4.58
N ALA A 98 2.94 11.26 4.65
CA ALA A 98 4.01 10.46 4.09
C ALA A 98 4.09 9.09 4.77
N ALA A 99 4.05 9.03 6.10
CA ALA A 99 4.10 7.76 6.83
C ALA A 99 3.00 6.77 6.38
N PHE A 100 1.76 7.24 6.26
CA PHE A 100 0.65 6.43 5.75
C PHE A 100 0.86 5.99 4.31
N THR A 101 1.29 6.90 3.43
CA THR A 101 1.52 6.62 2.01
C THR A 101 2.55 5.50 1.80
N TYR A 102 3.67 5.55 2.51
CA TYR A 102 4.71 4.52 2.42
C TYR A 102 4.18 3.16 2.91
N ALA A 103 3.46 3.15 4.03
CA ALA A 103 2.90 1.93 4.58
C ALA A 103 1.85 1.28 3.66
N ILE A 104 0.88 2.06 3.15
CA ILE A 104 -0.19 1.52 2.30
C ILE A 104 0.33 1.05 0.94
N ILE A 105 1.34 1.72 0.36
CA ILE A 105 1.95 1.30 -0.90
C ILE A 105 2.78 0.01 -0.70
N ALA A 106 3.60 -0.07 0.35
CA ALA A 106 4.38 -1.28 0.64
C ALA A 106 3.47 -2.49 0.90
N ALA A 107 2.37 -2.27 1.62
CA ALA A 107 1.34 -3.28 1.84
C ALA A 107 0.60 -3.64 0.54
N GLY A 108 0.27 -2.66 -0.31
CA GLY A 108 -0.39 -2.88 -1.61
C GLY A 108 0.44 -3.72 -2.56
N VAL A 109 1.75 -3.46 -2.65
CA VAL A 109 2.67 -4.30 -3.44
C VAL A 109 2.75 -5.72 -2.89
N ALA A 110 2.89 -5.89 -1.57
CA ALA A 110 2.94 -7.22 -0.96
C ALA A 110 1.62 -7.99 -1.19
N HIS A 111 0.48 -7.32 -1.03
CA HIS A 111 -0.85 -7.89 -1.25
C HIS A 111 -1.04 -8.33 -2.70
N ALA A 112 -0.73 -7.48 -3.68
CA ALA A 112 -0.87 -7.79 -5.10
C ALA A 112 0.04 -8.95 -5.53
N ILE A 113 1.31 -8.96 -5.08
CA ILE A 113 2.24 -10.06 -5.41
C ILE A 113 1.75 -11.39 -4.82
N THR A 114 1.37 -11.42 -3.54
CA THR A 114 0.82 -12.64 -2.92
C THR A 114 -0.45 -13.09 -3.64
N ALA A 115 -1.33 -12.17 -4.03
CA ALA A 115 -2.55 -12.50 -4.77
C ALA A 115 -2.26 -13.06 -6.18
N ALA A 116 -1.26 -12.51 -6.88
CA ALA A 116 -0.87 -13.01 -8.19
C ALA A 116 -0.23 -14.42 -8.11
N CYS A 117 0.55 -14.68 -7.06
CA CYS A 117 1.11 -16.01 -6.79
C CYS A 117 0.01 -17.04 -6.54
N THR A 118 -0.99 -16.74 -5.71
CA THR A 118 -2.10 -17.67 -5.45
C THR A 118 -2.99 -17.93 -6.65
N GLN A 119 -3.06 -16.98 -7.57
CA GLN A 119 -3.81 -17.12 -8.83
C GLN A 119 -3.02 -17.85 -9.92
N GLY A 120 -1.72 -18.10 -9.71
CA GLY A 120 -0.83 -18.68 -10.73
C GLY A 120 -0.47 -17.71 -11.87
N ASN A 121 -0.57 -16.40 -11.63
CA ASN A 121 -0.24 -15.36 -12.61
C ASN A 121 1.26 -14.99 -12.63
N LEU A 122 2.05 -15.53 -11.71
CA LEU A 122 3.50 -15.33 -11.61
C LEU A 122 4.21 -16.69 -11.63
N SER A 123 5.34 -16.78 -12.34
CA SER A 123 6.02 -18.07 -12.60
C SER A 123 6.83 -18.59 -11.42
N ASP A 124 7.44 -17.71 -10.62
CA ASP A 124 8.45 -18.09 -9.63
C ASP A 124 7.88 -18.12 -8.19
N CYS A 125 6.57 -18.30 -8.06
CA CYS A 125 5.91 -18.46 -6.78
C CYS A 125 4.68 -19.35 -6.92
N ASP A 126 4.23 -19.92 -5.80
CA ASP A 126 3.10 -20.83 -5.73
C ASP A 126 2.36 -20.60 -4.41
N CYS A 127 1.28 -21.35 -4.21
CA CYS A 127 0.55 -21.42 -2.95
C CYS A 127 1.45 -21.90 -1.80
N ASP A 128 1.15 -21.45 -0.58
CA ASP A 128 1.75 -22.01 0.63
C ASP A 128 1.27 -23.45 0.83
N ARG A 129 2.22 -24.38 0.92
CA ARG A 129 1.99 -25.82 1.11
C ARG A 129 2.31 -26.31 2.52
N GLU A 130 2.78 -25.44 3.44
CA GLU A 130 3.21 -25.85 4.80
C GLU A 130 2.12 -26.60 5.57
N LYS A 131 0.86 -26.18 5.42
CA LYS A 131 -0.30 -26.77 6.13
C LYS A 131 -1.14 -27.69 5.24
N GLN A 132 -0.74 -27.93 4.00
CA GLN A 132 -1.58 -28.65 3.04
C GLN A 132 -1.83 -30.10 3.50
N GLY A 133 -3.10 -30.49 3.60
CA GLY A 133 -3.49 -31.83 4.03
C GLY A 133 -3.48 -32.05 5.55
N PHE A 134 -3.16 -31.03 6.35
CA PHE A 134 -3.33 -31.10 7.81
C PHE A 134 -4.82 -31.20 8.17
N TYR A 135 -5.15 -32.08 9.11
CA TYR A 135 -6.51 -32.26 9.60
C TYR A 135 -6.61 -31.71 11.02
N ASP A 136 -7.52 -30.77 11.24
CA ASP A 136 -7.81 -30.24 12.56
C ASP A 136 -8.79 -31.18 13.28
N LEU A 137 -8.27 -31.91 14.27
CA LEU A 137 -9.04 -32.91 15.03
C LEU A 137 -10.02 -32.27 16.02
N GLU A 138 -9.80 -31.02 16.46
CA GLU A 138 -10.67 -30.34 17.41
C GLU A 138 -11.86 -29.69 16.71
N GLU A 139 -11.65 -29.09 15.54
CA GLU A 139 -12.71 -28.41 14.79
C GLU A 139 -13.30 -29.22 13.63
N GLY A 140 -12.77 -30.42 13.34
CA GLY A 140 -13.35 -31.35 12.38
C GLY A 140 -13.27 -30.91 10.91
N TRP A 141 -12.23 -30.16 10.54
CA TRP A 141 -12.02 -29.70 9.16
C TRP A 141 -10.59 -29.94 8.66
N LYS A 142 -10.41 -29.90 7.34
CA LYS A 142 -9.12 -30.14 6.69
C LYS A 142 -8.56 -28.90 6.01
N TRP A 143 -7.25 -28.73 6.09
CA TRP A 143 -6.54 -27.76 5.26
C TRP A 143 -6.48 -28.25 3.81
N GLY A 144 -6.80 -27.35 2.89
CA GLY A 144 -6.73 -27.64 1.46
C GLY A 144 -6.96 -26.39 0.63
N GLY A 145 -7.01 -26.53 -0.70
CA GLY A 145 -7.06 -25.37 -1.59
C GLY A 145 -5.66 -24.76 -1.79
N CYS A 146 -5.63 -23.47 -2.13
CA CYS A 146 -4.41 -22.69 -2.34
C CYS A 146 -4.30 -21.65 -1.23
N SER A 147 -3.45 -21.91 -0.23
CA SER A 147 -3.18 -20.93 0.82
C SER A 147 -2.25 -19.83 0.30
N ALA A 148 -2.52 -18.60 0.70
CA ALA A 148 -1.71 -17.45 0.31
C ALA A 148 -0.34 -17.43 0.98
N ASP A 149 0.73 -17.53 0.18
CA ASP A 149 2.10 -17.32 0.65
C ASP A 149 2.38 -15.82 0.83
N ILE A 150 2.09 -15.35 2.03
CA ILE A 150 2.36 -13.96 2.40
C ILE A 150 3.86 -13.68 2.52
N ARG A 151 4.70 -14.67 2.88
CA ARG A 151 6.13 -14.44 3.11
C ARG A 151 6.81 -14.03 1.80
N PHE A 152 6.50 -14.71 0.70
CA PHE A 152 6.98 -14.34 -0.62
C PHE A 152 6.61 -12.90 -1.00
N GLY A 153 5.35 -12.50 -0.81
CA GLY A 153 4.89 -11.14 -1.13
C GLY A 153 5.55 -10.05 -0.26
N LEU A 154 5.75 -10.33 1.03
CA LEU A 154 6.44 -9.41 1.95
C LEU A 154 7.91 -9.23 1.56
N ASP A 155 8.61 -10.33 1.24
CA ASP A 155 10.01 -10.29 0.84
C ASP A 155 10.19 -9.59 -0.50
N PHE A 156 9.32 -9.86 -1.47
CA PHE A 156 9.33 -9.18 -2.76
C PHE A 156 9.09 -7.67 -2.59
N SER A 157 8.04 -7.28 -1.84
CA SER A 157 7.73 -5.88 -1.54
C SER A 157 8.91 -5.19 -0.85
N LYS A 158 9.56 -5.86 0.10
CA LYS A 158 10.76 -5.36 0.77
C LYS A 158 11.90 -5.12 -0.21
N VAL A 159 12.25 -6.09 -1.04
CA VAL A 159 13.34 -5.94 -2.02
C VAL A 159 13.05 -4.81 -3.02
N PHE A 160 11.82 -4.69 -3.51
CA PHE A 160 11.47 -3.73 -4.55
C PHE A 160 11.17 -2.32 -4.02
N VAL A 161 10.31 -2.18 -3.00
CA VAL A 161 9.87 -0.87 -2.49
C VAL A 161 11.01 -0.18 -1.75
N ASP A 162 11.81 -0.93 -0.99
CA ASP A 162 12.91 -0.37 -0.19
C ASP A 162 14.15 -0.07 -1.06
N ALA A 163 14.23 -0.60 -2.30
CA ALA A 163 15.35 -0.36 -3.22
C ALA A 163 15.56 1.13 -3.57
N ARG A 164 14.54 1.97 -3.39
CA ARG A 164 14.61 3.43 -3.57
C ARG A 164 15.33 4.13 -2.40
N GLU A 165 15.32 3.55 -1.20
CA GLU A 165 15.81 4.16 0.04
C GLU A 165 17.33 3.96 0.24
N ILE A 166 18.13 4.47 -0.69
CA ILE A 166 19.60 4.26 -0.73
C ILE A 166 20.34 5.16 0.27
N LYS A 167 19.84 6.39 0.49
CA LYS A 167 20.53 7.41 1.29
C LYS A 167 20.43 7.06 2.78
N LYS A 168 21.54 7.14 3.51
CA LYS A 168 21.56 6.98 4.98
C LYS A 168 21.17 8.28 5.69
N ASN A 169 19.94 8.74 5.46
CA ASN A 169 19.40 9.94 6.12
C ASN A 169 18.20 9.60 7.03
N PRO A 170 17.82 10.50 7.94
CA PRO A 170 16.67 10.27 8.84
C PRO A 170 15.36 9.97 8.10
N ARG A 171 15.19 10.58 6.92
CA ARG A 171 14.03 10.38 6.05
C ARG A 171 13.94 8.93 5.54
N ALA A 172 15.03 8.36 5.05
CA ALA A 172 15.05 6.98 4.58
C ALA A 172 14.79 5.99 5.72
N LEU A 173 15.29 6.25 6.94
CA LEU A 173 14.96 5.42 8.10
C LEU A 173 13.45 5.44 8.41
N MET A 174 12.82 6.62 8.30
CA MET A 174 11.38 6.78 8.48
C MET A 174 10.61 6.03 7.39
N ASN A 175 11.02 6.18 6.12
CA ASN A 175 10.41 5.50 4.98
C ASN A 175 10.48 3.97 5.13
N LEU A 176 11.67 3.43 5.43
CA LEU A 176 11.89 1.99 5.65
C LEU A 176 11.06 1.45 6.83
N HIS A 177 10.98 2.19 7.93
CA HIS A 177 10.14 1.81 9.07
C HIS A 177 8.66 1.74 8.68
N ASN A 178 8.15 2.75 7.97
CA ASN A 178 6.74 2.79 7.59
C ASN A 178 6.40 1.74 6.52
N ASN A 179 7.30 1.47 5.58
CA ASN A 179 7.15 0.35 4.64
C ASN A 179 6.99 -0.98 5.39
N GLU A 180 7.87 -1.22 6.36
CA GLU A 180 7.83 -2.42 7.19
C GLU A 180 6.57 -2.48 8.05
N ALA A 181 6.11 -1.35 8.61
CA ALA A 181 4.87 -1.29 9.36
C ALA A 181 3.66 -1.70 8.50
N GLY A 182 3.59 -1.23 7.25
CA GLY A 182 2.56 -1.65 6.30
C GLY A 182 2.57 -3.17 6.05
N ARG A 183 3.76 -3.71 5.75
CA ARG A 183 3.99 -5.15 5.55
C ARG A 183 3.59 -6.00 6.77
N LYS A 184 4.03 -5.59 7.97
CA LYS A 184 3.68 -6.23 9.25
C LYS A 184 2.20 -6.21 9.55
N ILE A 185 1.51 -5.11 9.24
CA ILE A 185 0.06 -5.01 9.44
C ILE A 185 -0.66 -5.95 8.48
N LEU A 186 -0.23 -6.06 7.22
CA LEU A 186 -0.77 -7.05 6.29
C LEU A 186 -0.60 -8.48 6.81
N GLU A 187 0.63 -8.85 7.20
CA GLU A 187 0.97 -10.16 7.74
C GLU A 187 0.08 -10.57 8.92
N LYS A 188 -0.15 -9.64 9.86
CA LYS A 188 -0.97 -9.89 11.06
C LYS A 188 -2.47 -9.99 10.80
N ASN A 189 -2.94 -9.63 9.61
CA ASN A 189 -4.35 -9.61 9.25
C ASN A 189 -4.70 -10.61 8.13
N MET A 190 -3.85 -11.62 7.89
CA MET A 190 -4.22 -12.77 7.07
C MET A 190 -5.45 -13.46 7.65
N GLN A 191 -6.37 -13.90 6.79
CA GLN A 191 -7.65 -14.47 7.19
C GLN A 191 -7.70 -15.96 6.85
N GLN A 192 -8.51 -16.72 7.58
CA GLN A 192 -8.84 -18.08 7.21
C GLN A 192 -10.22 -18.09 6.56
N GLU A 193 -10.29 -18.55 5.31
CA GLU A 193 -11.56 -18.78 4.61
C GLU A 193 -11.82 -20.28 4.51
N CYS A 194 -13.10 -20.64 4.58
CA CYS A 194 -13.53 -22.04 4.55
C CYS A 194 -14.66 -22.22 3.53
N LYS A 195 -14.63 -23.34 2.80
CA LYS A 195 -15.72 -23.79 1.94
C LYS A 195 -16.33 -25.07 2.46
N CYS A 196 -17.66 -25.08 2.52
CA CYS A 196 -18.45 -26.20 2.98
C CYS A 196 -18.82 -27.13 1.81
N HIS A 197 -18.75 -28.44 2.05
CA HIS A 197 -18.94 -29.48 1.03
C HIS A 197 -20.04 -30.49 1.37
N GLY A 198 -20.87 -30.23 2.38
CA GLY A 198 -21.94 -31.14 2.79
C GLY A 198 -23.16 -31.09 1.88
N VAL A 199 -24.02 -32.11 1.99
CA VAL A 199 -25.28 -32.22 1.23
C VAL A 199 -26.11 -30.95 1.41
N SER A 200 -26.66 -30.44 0.31
CA SER A 200 -27.45 -29.19 0.26
C SER A 200 -26.73 -27.94 0.80
N GLY A 201 -25.39 -27.90 0.74
CA GLY A 201 -24.59 -26.78 1.22
C GLY A 201 -24.32 -26.79 2.73
N SER A 202 -24.57 -27.91 3.41
CA SER A 202 -24.24 -28.05 4.84
C SER A 202 -22.73 -28.02 5.09
N CYS A 203 -22.32 -27.59 6.28
CA CYS A 203 -20.91 -27.47 6.67
C CYS A 203 -20.40 -28.67 7.49
N THR A 204 -20.98 -29.86 7.32
CA THR A 204 -20.55 -31.09 8.03
C THR A 204 -19.12 -31.48 7.68
N THR A 205 -18.66 -31.14 6.48
CA THR A 205 -17.26 -31.17 6.11
C THR A 205 -16.93 -29.83 5.45
N LYS A 206 -15.88 -29.16 5.93
CA LYS A 206 -15.36 -27.93 5.35
C LYS A 206 -13.87 -28.06 5.06
N THR A 207 -13.42 -27.35 4.04
CA THR A 207 -12.00 -27.22 3.68
C THR A 207 -11.63 -25.76 3.86
N CYS A 208 -10.53 -25.46 4.55
CA CYS A 208 -10.09 -24.09 4.78
C CYS A 208 -8.69 -23.82 4.23
N TRP A 209 -8.42 -22.56 3.90
CA TRP A 209 -7.13 -22.04 3.47
C TRP A 209 -6.90 -20.64 4.02
N THR A 210 -5.62 -20.25 4.05
CA THR A 210 -5.23 -18.87 4.39
C THR A 210 -5.45 -17.97 3.17
N THR A 211 -6.08 -16.82 3.36
CA THR A 211 -6.32 -15.82 2.32
C THR A 211 -5.86 -14.43 2.76
N LEU A 212 -5.66 -13.53 1.80
CA LEU A 212 -5.37 -12.13 2.05
C LEU A 212 -6.62 -11.40 2.59
N PRO A 213 -6.47 -10.41 3.48
CA PRO A 213 -7.60 -9.58 3.88
C PRO A 213 -8.11 -8.74 2.72
N LYS A 214 -9.35 -8.27 2.82
CA LYS A 214 -9.85 -7.22 1.93
C LYS A 214 -9.01 -5.96 2.12
N PHE A 215 -8.49 -5.41 1.03
CA PHE A 215 -7.56 -4.27 1.11
C PHE A 215 -8.18 -3.02 1.77
N ARG A 216 -9.51 -2.85 1.65
CA ARG A 216 -10.26 -1.81 2.36
C ARG A 216 -10.16 -1.91 3.88
N GLU A 217 -10.23 -3.13 4.43
CA GLU A 217 -10.10 -3.37 5.88
C GLU A 217 -8.69 -2.99 6.35
N LEU A 218 -7.67 -3.35 5.56
CA LEU A 218 -6.29 -2.95 5.81
C LEU A 218 -6.11 -1.42 5.79
N GLY A 219 -6.75 -0.74 4.83
CA GLY A 219 -6.78 0.73 4.74
C GLY A 219 -7.35 1.39 6.00
N HIS A 220 -8.42 0.82 6.57
CA HIS A 220 -9.00 1.30 7.84
C HIS A 220 -8.05 1.10 9.02
N ILE A 221 -7.40 -0.05 9.13
CA ILE A 221 -6.41 -0.32 10.21
C ILE A 221 -5.24 0.67 10.10
N LEU A 222 -4.69 0.87 8.90
CA LEU A 222 -3.63 1.84 8.68
C LEU A 222 -4.09 3.28 8.96
N ARG A 223 -5.37 3.60 8.72
CA ARG A 223 -5.94 4.92 9.02
C ARG A 223 -6.03 5.18 10.52
N GLU A 224 -6.34 4.16 11.31
CA GLU A 224 -6.28 4.25 12.78
C GLU A 224 -4.84 4.43 13.27
N LYS A 225 -3.88 3.69 12.68
CA LYS A 225 -2.45 3.86 12.97
C LYS A 225 -1.95 5.25 12.61
N TYR A 226 -2.41 5.82 11.50
CA TYR A 226 -2.12 7.21 11.10
C TYR A 226 -2.60 8.22 12.14
N SER A 227 -3.80 8.03 12.68
CA SER A 227 -4.39 8.93 13.67
C SER A 227 -3.55 8.97 14.96
N ARG A 228 -2.90 7.86 15.29
CA ARG A 228 -2.01 7.69 16.46
C ARG A 228 -0.52 7.65 16.09
N ALA A 229 -0.14 8.15 14.91
CA ALA A 229 1.24 8.11 14.44
C ALA A 229 2.19 8.83 15.41
N VAL A 230 3.41 8.29 15.53
CA VAL A 230 4.38 8.67 16.57
C VAL A 230 5.43 9.62 16.00
N HIS A 231 5.65 10.75 16.68
CA HIS A 231 6.75 11.65 16.32
C HIS A 231 8.07 11.03 16.78
N VAL A 232 9.00 10.85 15.85
CA VAL A 232 10.32 10.26 16.12
C VAL A 232 11.45 11.20 15.72
N GLU A 233 12.64 10.92 16.23
CA GLU A 233 13.88 11.58 15.84
C GLU A 233 15.01 10.55 15.66
N PRO A 234 15.96 10.79 14.73
CA PRO A 234 17.08 9.90 14.51
C PRO A 234 18.07 9.96 15.67
N VAL A 235 18.54 8.80 16.11
CA VAL A 235 19.66 8.69 17.07
C VAL A 235 20.89 8.23 16.32
N VAL A 236 21.93 9.06 16.33
CA VAL A 236 23.25 8.73 15.78
C VAL A 236 24.20 8.56 16.97
N ILE A 237 24.47 7.31 17.36
CA ILE A 237 25.33 7.02 18.52
C ILE A 237 26.81 7.16 18.16
N ASN A 238 27.26 6.56 17.06
CA ASN A 238 28.66 6.56 16.61
C ASN A 238 28.75 6.20 15.11
N ARG A 239 29.81 6.63 14.40
CA ARG A 239 30.01 6.31 12.95
C ARG A 239 30.01 4.80 12.62
N LYS A 240 30.26 3.93 13.61
CA LYS A 240 30.27 2.45 13.47
C LYS A 240 28.90 1.79 13.70
N ARG A 241 27.95 2.45 14.39
CA ARG A 241 26.62 1.87 14.68
C ARG A 241 25.57 2.39 13.72
N ARG A 242 24.66 1.51 13.28
CA ARG A 242 23.56 1.91 12.40
C ARG A 242 22.64 2.90 13.13
N PRO A 243 22.25 4.01 12.50
CA PRO A 243 21.30 4.94 13.09
C PRO A 243 19.93 4.27 13.24
N PHE A 244 19.17 4.67 14.25
CA PHE A 244 17.82 4.18 14.49
C PHE A 244 16.89 5.32 14.92
N LEU A 245 15.59 5.07 14.90
CA LEU A 245 14.57 6.04 15.30
C LEU A 245 14.18 5.82 16.77
N LYS A 246 14.13 6.90 17.55
CA LYS A 246 13.51 6.91 18.87
C LYS A 246 12.29 7.81 18.90
N ILE A 247 11.37 7.53 19.82
CA ILE A 247 10.22 8.39 20.07
C ILE A 247 10.72 9.75 20.57
N LYS A 248 10.22 10.85 20.00
CA LYS A 248 10.58 12.22 20.36
C LYS A 248 9.91 12.61 21.69
N LYS A 249 10.47 12.13 22.80
CA LYS A 249 10.09 12.47 24.17
C LYS A 249 11.34 12.77 25.00
N PRO A 250 11.27 13.74 25.94
CA PRO A 250 12.34 13.96 26.90
C PRO A 250 12.64 12.67 27.67
N ASP A 251 13.93 12.39 27.90
CA ASP A 251 14.44 11.31 28.75
C ASP A 251 13.99 9.88 28.42
N SER A 252 13.52 9.63 27.18
CA SER A 252 13.14 8.30 26.72
C SER A 252 13.93 7.89 25.47
N TYR A 253 14.60 6.73 25.55
CA TYR A 253 15.22 6.04 24.41
C TYR A 253 14.32 4.95 23.82
N ARG A 254 13.01 5.02 24.10
CA ARG A 254 12.05 4.02 23.62
C ARG A 254 11.94 4.08 22.10
N LYS A 255 12.04 2.90 21.48
CA LYS A 255 11.80 2.71 20.04
C LYS A 255 10.29 2.62 19.77
N PRO A 256 9.81 3.10 18.60
CA PRO A 256 8.45 2.83 18.15
C PRO A 256 8.23 1.33 17.93
N LEU A 257 6.97 0.88 17.98
CA LEU A 257 6.64 -0.50 17.62
C LEU A 257 6.83 -0.71 16.11
N ASP A 258 7.04 -1.96 15.71
CA ASP A 258 7.16 -2.34 14.30
C ASP A 258 5.86 -2.13 13.50
N THR A 259 4.72 -1.96 14.17
CA THR A 259 3.41 -1.64 13.57
C THR A 259 2.98 -0.19 13.80
N ASP A 260 3.83 0.66 14.37
CA ASP A 260 3.54 2.09 14.52
C ASP A 260 3.94 2.83 13.25
N LEU A 261 3.07 3.73 12.78
CA LEU A 261 3.46 4.71 11.76
C LEU A 261 4.23 5.84 12.44
N VAL A 262 5.35 6.24 11.84
CA VAL A 262 6.28 7.22 12.41
C VAL A 262 6.51 8.38 11.46
N TYR A 263 6.69 9.57 12.03
CA TYR A 263 6.96 10.78 11.26
C TYR A 263 8.06 11.61 11.95
N ILE A 264 8.83 12.37 11.18
CA ILE A 264 9.95 13.20 11.70
C ILE A 264 9.63 14.70 11.68
N GLU A 265 8.70 15.13 10.82
CA GLU A 265 8.31 16.53 10.62
C GLU A 265 6.80 16.72 10.82
N LYS A 266 6.39 17.86 11.35
CA LYS A 266 4.95 18.18 11.50
C LYS A 266 4.32 18.32 10.10
N SER A 267 3.06 17.89 9.98
CA SER A 267 2.31 18.08 8.73
C SER A 267 2.21 19.56 8.37
N PRO A 268 2.44 19.93 7.10
CA PRO A 268 2.29 21.30 6.63
C PRO A 268 0.82 21.73 6.62
N ASN A 269 0.59 23.02 6.36
CA ASN A 269 -0.75 23.53 6.15
C ASN A 269 -1.22 23.21 4.71
N TYR A 270 -2.24 22.36 4.59
CA TYR A 270 -2.81 21.93 3.30
C TYR A 270 -3.91 22.87 2.76
N CYS A 271 -4.16 24.02 3.39
CA CYS A 271 -5.20 24.95 2.96
C CYS A 271 -4.90 25.66 1.64
N GLU A 272 -3.64 26.05 1.46
CA GLU A 272 -3.16 26.75 0.27
C GLU A 272 -2.29 25.83 -0.59
N ALA A 273 -2.22 26.13 -1.87
CA ALA A 273 -1.34 25.42 -2.79
C ALA A 273 0.11 25.81 -2.49
N ASP A 274 0.96 24.81 -2.30
CA ASP A 274 2.38 25.00 -2.04
C ASP A 274 3.19 23.88 -2.73
N PRO A 275 3.90 24.21 -3.83
CA PRO A 275 4.76 23.28 -4.55
C PRO A 275 5.95 22.72 -3.73
N VAL A 276 6.36 23.43 -2.68
CA VAL A 276 7.48 23.02 -1.83
C VAL A 276 7.07 21.85 -0.95
N THR A 277 5.92 21.96 -0.28
CA THR A 277 5.37 20.87 0.55
C THR A 277 4.59 19.83 -0.26
N GLY A 278 4.20 20.17 -1.50
CA GLY A 278 3.36 19.33 -2.36
C GLY A 278 1.87 19.45 -2.07
N SER A 279 1.46 20.50 -1.34
CA SER A 279 0.05 20.82 -1.11
C SER A 279 -0.61 21.34 -2.39
N VAL A 280 -1.77 20.78 -2.74
CA VAL A 280 -2.60 21.28 -3.86
C VAL A 280 -3.57 22.39 -3.43
N GLY A 281 -3.72 22.62 -2.12
CA GLY A 281 -4.71 23.53 -1.57
C GLY A 281 -6.13 22.97 -1.53
N THR A 282 -7.05 23.71 -0.92
CA THR A 282 -8.46 23.29 -0.79
C THR A 282 -9.45 24.11 -1.62
N ARG A 283 -8.95 25.07 -2.42
CA ARG A 283 -9.78 25.89 -3.31
C ARG A 283 -10.53 25.02 -4.32
N GLY A 284 -11.82 25.29 -4.52
CA GLY A 284 -12.69 24.53 -5.43
C GLY A 284 -13.11 23.14 -4.91
N ARG A 285 -12.66 22.72 -3.72
CA ARG A 285 -13.05 21.43 -3.15
C ARG A 285 -14.47 21.46 -2.61
N VAL A 286 -15.19 20.36 -2.82
CA VAL A 286 -16.52 20.15 -2.25
C VAL A 286 -16.40 20.01 -0.73
N CYS A 287 -17.30 20.68 -0.02
CA CYS A 287 -17.43 20.61 1.42
C CYS A 287 -18.88 20.35 1.82
N ASN A 288 -19.08 19.90 3.06
CA ASN A 288 -20.40 19.65 3.60
C ASN A 288 -20.74 20.68 4.69
N LYS A 289 -21.81 21.46 4.48
CA LYS A 289 -22.25 22.50 5.42
C LYS A 289 -22.79 21.94 6.74
N THR A 290 -23.41 20.75 6.73
CA THR A 290 -24.03 20.15 7.93
C THR A 290 -23.09 19.24 8.71
N ALA A 291 -21.87 18.99 8.21
CA ALA A 291 -20.91 18.13 8.86
C ALA A 291 -20.13 18.87 9.97
N HIS A 292 -19.84 18.17 11.06
CA HIS A 292 -18.93 18.63 12.14
C HIS A 292 -17.55 17.95 12.09
N HIS A 293 -17.24 17.29 10.98
CA HIS A 293 -16.01 16.53 10.74
C HIS A 293 -15.06 17.28 9.80
N PRO A 294 -13.85 16.77 9.48
CA PRO A 294 -12.90 17.45 8.58
C PRO A 294 -13.45 17.83 7.20
N SER A 295 -14.55 17.21 6.75
CA SER A 295 -15.30 17.56 5.53
C SER A 295 -16.18 18.80 5.66
N SER A 296 -16.34 19.34 6.87
CA SER A 296 -17.10 20.56 7.13
C SER A 296 -16.58 21.72 6.29
N CYS A 297 -17.46 22.57 5.79
CA CYS A 297 -17.03 23.76 5.03
C CYS A 297 -16.13 24.68 5.85
N ASP A 298 -16.34 24.81 7.16
CA ASP A 298 -15.51 25.64 8.03
C ASP A 298 -14.06 25.12 8.10
N LEU A 299 -13.92 23.79 8.19
CA LEU A 299 -12.61 23.14 8.26
C LEU A 299 -11.96 22.97 6.89
N MET A 300 -12.68 22.49 5.88
CA MET A 300 -12.15 22.24 4.54
C MET A 300 -11.72 23.54 3.86
N CYS A 301 -12.51 24.61 4.01
CA CYS A 301 -12.26 25.89 3.35
C CYS A 301 -11.38 26.85 4.16
N CYS A 302 -10.92 26.42 5.34
CA CYS A 302 -9.95 27.15 6.15
C CYS A 302 -10.36 28.60 6.46
N GLY A 303 -11.65 28.84 6.67
CA GLY A 303 -12.19 30.18 6.95
C GLY A 303 -12.39 31.10 5.74
N ARG A 304 -12.04 30.68 4.52
CA ARG A 304 -12.25 31.49 3.28
C ARG A 304 -13.72 31.57 2.84
N GLY A 305 -14.59 30.78 3.46
CA GLY A 305 -15.98 30.59 3.02
C GLY A 305 -16.11 29.66 1.81
N TYR A 306 -17.33 29.54 1.30
CA TYR A 306 -17.69 28.64 0.20
C TYR A 306 -18.68 29.28 -0.76
N ASN A 307 -18.68 28.83 -2.01
CA ASN A 307 -19.69 29.12 -3.02
C ASN A 307 -20.78 28.05 -2.97
N THR A 308 -22.02 28.44 -3.27
CA THR A 308 -23.17 27.53 -3.34
C THR A 308 -23.60 27.39 -4.80
N HIS A 309 -23.61 26.16 -5.31
CA HIS A 309 -24.09 25.84 -6.64
C HIS A 309 -25.33 24.94 -6.53
N GLN A 310 -26.42 25.33 -7.18
CA GLN A 310 -27.64 24.51 -7.28
C GLN A 310 -27.64 23.71 -8.58
N TYR A 311 -27.88 22.41 -8.50
CA TYR A 311 -28.02 21.54 -9.65
C TYR A 311 -29.15 20.53 -9.44
N SER A 312 -29.75 20.07 -10.54
CA SER A 312 -30.77 19.03 -10.50
C SER A 312 -30.09 17.67 -10.65
N ARG A 313 -30.04 16.90 -9.56
CA ARG A 313 -29.54 15.53 -9.59
C ARG A 313 -30.62 14.63 -10.18
N VAL A 314 -30.27 13.87 -11.21
CA VAL A 314 -31.16 12.91 -11.86
C VAL A 314 -30.69 11.49 -11.55
N TRP A 315 -31.58 10.61 -11.11
CA TRP A 315 -31.27 9.20 -10.88
C TRP A 315 -32.46 8.29 -11.15
N GLN A 316 -32.18 7.00 -11.33
CA GLN A 316 -33.21 5.98 -11.47
C GLN A 316 -33.79 5.62 -10.11
N CYS A 317 -35.10 5.79 -9.95
CA CYS A 317 -35.85 5.60 -8.71
C CYS A 317 -37.04 4.67 -8.95
N ASN A 318 -37.66 4.19 -7.86
CA ASN A 318 -38.88 3.37 -7.92
C ASN A 318 -38.75 2.17 -8.87
N CYS A 319 -37.58 1.55 -8.88
CA CYS A 319 -37.26 0.42 -9.74
C CYS A 319 -38.10 -0.81 -9.37
N LYS A 320 -38.82 -1.35 -10.35
CA LYS A 320 -39.60 -2.59 -10.21
C LYS A 320 -38.98 -3.69 -11.07
N PHE A 321 -38.71 -4.83 -10.45
CA PHE A 321 -38.33 -6.03 -11.17
C PHE A 321 -39.56 -6.64 -11.82
N LEU A 322 -39.52 -6.81 -13.14
CA LEU A 322 -40.55 -7.50 -13.89
C LEU A 322 -40.06 -8.93 -14.11
N TRP A 323 -40.89 -9.91 -13.75
CA TRP A 323 -40.57 -11.34 -13.87
C TRP A 323 -40.56 -11.77 -15.35
N CYS A 324 -39.47 -11.40 -16.00
CA CYS A 324 -38.99 -11.73 -17.35
C CYS A 324 -37.62 -11.04 -17.58
N CYS A 325 -36.84 -10.87 -16.50
CA CYS A 325 -35.42 -10.49 -16.49
C CYS A 325 -35.07 -9.02 -16.78
N TYR A 326 -35.99 -8.06 -16.63
CA TYR A 326 -35.63 -6.63 -16.71
C TYR A 326 -36.20 -5.80 -15.57
N VAL A 327 -35.44 -4.77 -15.21
CA VAL A 327 -35.80 -3.79 -14.17
C VAL A 327 -36.32 -2.54 -14.87
N LYS A 328 -37.55 -2.13 -14.56
CA LYS A 328 -38.12 -0.87 -15.03
C LYS A 328 -38.05 0.16 -13.91
N CYS A 329 -37.33 1.25 -14.13
CA CYS A 329 -37.18 2.37 -13.20
C CYS A 329 -37.83 3.63 -13.76
N ASN A 330 -38.22 4.53 -12.86
CA ASN A 330 -38.61 5.89 -13.21
C ASN A 330 -37.39 6.80 -13.13
N THR A 331 -37.39 7.89 -13.90
CA THR A 331 -36.38 8.94 -13.77
C THR A 331 -36.85 9.96 -12.75
N CYS A 332 -36.18 10.03 -11.59
CA CYS A 332 -36.43 11.05 -10.56
C CYS A 332 -35.43 12.19 -10.67
N THR A 333 -35.86 13.37 -10.26
CA THR A 333 -35.01 14.58 -10.18
C THR A 333 -35.17 15.26 -8.83
N GLU A 334 -34.06 15.67 -8.22
CA GLU A 334 -34.05 16.45 -6.98
C GLU A 334 -33.11 17.64 -7.13
N ARG A 335 -33.53 18.80 -6.62
CA ARG A 335 -32.66 19.98 -6.55
C ARG A 335 -31.75 19.84 -5.35
N THR A 336 -30.45 19.75 -5.60
CA THR A 336 -29.43 19.60 -4.56
C THR A 336 -28.44 20.76 -4.61
N GLU A 337 -27.98 21.20 -3.45
CA GLU A 337 -26.93 22.21 -3.32
C GLU A 337 -25.57 21.53 -3.14
N VAL A 338 -24.55 22.02 -3.85
CA VAL A 338 -23.15 21.67 -3.61
C VAL A 338 -22.39 22.92 -3.19
N TYR A 339 -21.63 22.77 -2.12
CA TYR A 339 -20.80 23.82 -1.55
C TYR A 339 -19.34 23.58 -1.92
N THR A 340 -18.67 24.57 -2.48
CA THR A 340 -17.26 24.48 -2.87
C THR A 340 -16.43 25.60 -2.25
N CYS A 341 -15.26 25.28 -1.72
CA CYS A 341 -14.40 26.28 -1.07
C CYS A 341 -13.93 27.39 -2.03
N LYS A 342 -13.92 28.63 -1.53
CA LYS A 342 -13.47 29.81 -2.29
C LYS A 342 -11.97 29.83 -2.54
#